data_AF-G3ASL4-F1
#
_entry.id   AF-G3ASL4-F1
#
_cell.length_a   1.000
_cell.length_b   1.000
_cell.length_c   1.000
_cell.angle_alpha   90.00
_cell.angle_beta   90.00
_cell.angle_gamma   90.00
#
_symmetry.space_group_name_H-M   'P 1'
#
loop_
_entity.id
_entity.type
_entity.pdbx_description
1 polymer ?
#
loop_
_entity_poly.entity_id
_entity_poly.type
_entity_poly.pdbx_seq_one_letter_code
_entity_poly.pdbx_strand_id
1 'polypeptide(L)'
;MKSASLIIVLSYALSFTVGLNIILTTTDNWVSKNVRMLYTHLKHHDHNVILVGPLYQEHEDDTTNRTIEDGGEFGHLLDVHQIYFKNLKKVNKRRVRNVKSKSEIEQEEPFTPVSTNYYGQDPLDKNVWYVNSNSNTTLQFTLNNIIPEYYPSFNADLVIIGPNEGLESQAEIKELVSLSVNSTFKTLAVSTQDNHGIYYQDEKYFNIHPSSHDHLSKHNVFTRNIHYLNRKVDQLIKKMSTTKEVFGLNVVIPSINHDDSHCMIAKHHDMSYEQMKPTAVQKEAEITVQDHFKEQQQKFNLEARSEHDVQEIEERSTFVDEYSNYYKHVLKHYRELEQELAKEALQKRTLGPLEQVLRSCHVAVNVIGNENVDLREVLTS
;
A
#
# COMPACT_ATOMS: atom_id res chain seq x y z
N MET A 1 9.05 -4.19 67.31
CA MET A 1 8.38 -4.97 66.24
C MET A 1 6.93 -4.52 66.15
N LYS A 2 6.55 -3.85 65.05
CA LYS A 2 5.23 -3.93 64.40
C LYS A 2 5.27 -3.05 63.14
N SER A 3 5.56 -3.77 62.07
CA SER A 3 5.46 -3.51 60.63
C SER A 3 4.70 -2.25 60.20
N ALA A 4 5.43 -1.31 59.60
CA ALA A 4 4.86 -0.33 58.68
C ALA A 4 4.64 -1.01 57.33
N SER A 5 3.39 -1.32 57.01
CA SER A 5 3.00 -1.85 55.70
C SER A 5 3.03 -0.72 54.67
N LEU A 6 4.10 -0.71 53.87
CA LEU A 6 4.27 0.12 52.69
C LEU A 6 3.35 -0.42 51.58
N ILE A 7 2.18 0.19 51.40
CA ILE A 7 1.33 -0.07 50.23
C ILE A 7 1.95 0.72 49.06
N ILE A 8 2.79 0.05 48.28
CA ILE A 8 3.17 0.52 46.94
C ILE A 8 1.97 0.24 46.04
N VAL A 9 1.09 1.23 45.84
CA VAL A 9 0.14 1.24 44.73
C VAL A 9 0.98 1.45 43.47
N LEU A 10 1.42 0.35 42.89
CA LEU A 10 2.09 0.32 41.59
C LEU A 10 1.03 0.65 40.54
N SER A 11 0.85 1.95 40.27
CA SER A 11 0.07 2.45 39.15
C SER A 11 0.76 2.02 37.85
N TYR A 12 0.54 0.78 37.43
CA TYR A 12 0.70 0.42 36.03
C TYR A 12 -0.36 1.21 35.27
N ALA A 13 0.01 2.41 34.82
CA ALA A 13 -0.68 3.06 33.73
C ALA A 13 -0.52 2.12 32.52
N LEU A 14 -1.52 1.26 32.33
CA LEU A 14 -1.73 0.56 31.07
C LEU A 14 -1.94 1.67 30.04
N SER A 15 -0.88 2.02 29.32
CA SER A 15 -0.99 2.81 28.10
C SER A 15 -1.78 1.96 27.11
N PHE A 16 -3.10 2.08 27.13
CA PHE A 16 -3.94 1.57 26.06
C PHE A 16 -3.60 2.41 24.82
N THR A 17 -2.74 1.89 23.96
CA THR A 17 -2.61 2.43 22.60
C THR A 17 -3.90 2.08 21.89
N VAL A 18 -4.77 3.08 21.72
CA VAL A 18 -5.98 2.90 20.93
C VAL A 18 -5.55 2.81 19.47
N GLY A 19 -5.65 1.62 18.90
CA GLY A 19 -5.38 1.40 17.49
C GLY A 19 -6.39 2.16 16.63
N LEU A 20 -5.90 2.87 15.63
CA LEU A 20 -6.72 3.57 14.63
C LEU A 20 -7.45 2.57 13.71
N ASN A 21 -8.63 2.97 13.23
CA ASN A 21 -9.29 2.37 12.08
C ASN A 21 -8.72 2.98 10.80
N ILE A 22 -7.99 2.19 10.02
CA ILE A 22 -7.24 2.66 8.84
C ILE A 22 -7.83 2.04 7.58
N ILE A 23 -8.20 2.88 6.60
CA ILE A 23 -8.42 2.43 5.23
C ILE A 23 -7.08 2.54 4.51
N LEU A 24 -6.57 1.43 4.01
CA LEU A 24 -5.34 1.35 3.25
C LEU A 24 -5.68 1.08 1.79
N THR A 25 -5.15 1.90 0.89
CA THR A 25 -5.29 1.73 -0.56
C THR A 25 -3.96 1.99 -1.26
N THR A 26 -3.90 1.85 -2.58
CA THR A 26 -2.67 1.96 -3.37
C THR A 26 -3.00 2.25 -4.84
N THR A 27 -2.06 2.86 -5.56
CA THR A 27 -2.09 2.96 -7.03
C THR A 27 -1.47 1.75 -7.71
N ASP A 28 -0.54 1.06 -7.03
CA ASP A 28 -0.11 -0.30 -7.41
C ASP A 28 -1.28 -1.28 -7.26
N ASN A 29 -1.13 -2.54 -7.64
CA ASN A 29 -2.14 -3.57 -7.34
C ASN A 29 -2.19 -3.95 -5.84
N TRP A 30 -3.32 -4.54 -5.43
CA TRP A 30 -3.60 -4.91 -4.05
C TRP A 30 -2.66 -5.98 -3.44
N VAL A 31 -1.92 -6.73 -4.26
CA VAL A 31 -0.96 -7.76 -3.81
C VAL A 31 0.49 -7.31 -3.92
N SER A 32 0.75 -6.03 -4.21
CA SER A 32 2.10 -5.48 -4.25
C SER A 32 2.78 -5.56 -2.88
N LYS A 33 4.08 -5.84 -2.91
CA LYS A 33 4.95 -6.00 -1.73
C LYS A 33 4.77 -4.88 -0.72
N ASN A 34 4.90 -3.62 -1.13
CA ASN A 34 4.97 -2.50 -0.19
C ASN A 34 3.66 -2.33 0.59
N VAL A 35 2.52 -2.29 -0.10
CA VAL A 35 1.21 -2.13 0.54
C VAL A 35 0.85 -3.32 1.44
N ARG A 36 1.15 -4.56 1.02
CA ARG A 36 0.89 -5.78 1.83
C ARG A 36 1.78 -5.87 3.07
N MET A 37 3.03 -5.42 2.94
CA MET A 37 3.95 -5.36 4.08
C MET A 37 3.57 -4.25 5.06
N LEU A 38 3.11 -3.09 4.57
CA LEU A 38 2.59 -2.04 5.44
C LEU A 38 1.30 -2.50 6.15
N TYR A 39 0.38 -3.14 5.43
CA TYR A 39 -0.83 -3.74 6.02
C TYR A 39 -0.49 -4.66 7.20
N THR A 40 0.45 -5.58 6.99
CA THR A 40 0.89 -6.52 8.04
C THR A 40 1.53 -5.78 9.22
N HIS A 41 2.35 -4.76 8.95
CA HIS A 41 2.99 -3.95 9.98
C HIS A 41 1.97 -3.18 10.83
N LEU A 42 0.99 -2.52 10.19
CA LEU A 42 -0.04 -1.76 10.90
C LEU A 42 -0.93 -2.66 11.77
N LYS A 43 -1.34 -3.83 11.26
CA LYS A 43 -2.06 -4.84 12.04
C LYS A 43 -1.24 -5.33 13.24
N HIS A 44 0.08 -5.50 13.08
CA HIS A 44 0.98 -5.87 14.17
C HIS A 44 1.08 -4.79 15.27
N HIS A 45 0.84 -3.52 14.91
CA HIS A 45 0.76 -2.39 15.84
C HIS A 45 -0.67 -2.12 16.34
N ASP A 46 -1.52 -3.15 16.37
CA ASP A 46 -2.89 -3.13 16.89
C ASP A 46 -3.86 -2.16 16.18
N HIS A 47 -3.52 -1.69 14.97
CA HIS A 47 -4.45 -0.93 14.15
C HIS A 47 -5.49 -1.85 13.50
N ASN A 48 -6.72 -1.34 13.37
CA ASN A 48 -7.76 -2.02 12.61
C ASN A 48 -7.73 -1.57 11.15
N VAL A 49 -7.03 -2.34 10.31
CA VAL A 49 -6.80 -1.97 8.90
C VAL A 49 -7.72 -2.74 7.96
N ILE A 50 -8.35 -2.04 7.01
CA ILE A 50 -8.99 -2.61 5.82
C ILE A 50 -8.15 -2.20 4.61
N LEU A 51 -7.62 -3.17 3.87
CA LEU A 51 -6.86 -2.93 2.65
C LEU A 51 -7.77 -3.11 1.45
N VAL A 52 -7.87 -2.10 0.59
CA VAL A 52 -8.54 -2.21 -0.71
C VAL A 52 -7.66 -1.61 -1.79
N GLY A 53 -7.26 -2.39 -2.79
CA GLY A 53 -6.48 -1.91 -3.93
C GLY A 53 -7.08 -2.32 -5.27
N PRO A 54 -6.61 -1.75 -6.37
CA PRO A 54 -7.00 -2.19 -7.70
C PRO A 54 -6.47 -3.61 -7.95
N LEU A 55 -7.19 -4.37 -8.80
CA LEU A 55 -6.79 -5.73 -9.19
C LEU A 55 -5.48 -5.74 -10.01
N TYR A 56 -5.24 -4.67 -10.78
CA TYR A 56 -4.07 -4.44 -11.63
C TYR A 56 -3.54 -3.02 -11.40
N GLN A 57 -2.22 -2.84 -11.49
CA GLN A 57 -1.57 -1.53 -11.38
C GLN A 57 -1.90 -0.61 -12.57
N GLU A 58 -1.82 -1.14 -13.79
CA GLU A 58 -2.21 -0.42 -15.00
C GLU A 58 -3.58 -0.91 -15.45
N HIS A 59 -4.60 -0.07 -15.30
CA HIS A 59 -5.93 -0.35 -15.83
C HIS A 59 -6.21 0.60 -16.99
N GLU A 60 -6.13 0.11 -18.23
CA GLU A 60 -6.72 0.83 -19.36
C GLU A 60 -8.24 0.86 -19.13
N ASP A 61 -8.85 2.04 -19.18
CA ASP A 61 -10.27 2.33 -18.85
C ASP A 61 -11.29 1.58 -19.75
N ASP A 62 -10.83 0.64 -20.57
CA ASP A 62 -11.62 -0.10 -21.54
C ASP A 62 -11.83 -1.55 -21.06
N THR A 63 -12.83 -1.74 -20.18
CA THR A 63 -13.84 -2.83 -20.23
C THR A 63 -14.41 -3.14 -18.84
N THR A 64 -15.57 -2.58 -18.52
CA THR A 64 -16.39 -2.92 -17.33
C THR A 64 -17.00 -4.33 -17.36
N ASN A 65 -16.47 -5.26 -18.17
CA ASN A 65 -17.08 -6.58 -18.44
C ASN A 65 -16.07 -7.73 -18.56
N ARG A 66 -14.81 -7.59 -18.13
CA ARG A 66 -13.88 -8.73 -18.14
C ARG A 66 -14.11 -9.64 -16.94
N THR A 67 -14.36 -10.91 -17.23
CA THR A 67 -14.24 -12.02 -16.28
C THR A 67 -12.80 -12.08 -15.77
N ILE A 68 -12.64 -12.29 -14.45
CA ILE A 68 -11.31 -12.43 -13.84
C ILE A 68 -10.83 -13.87 -14.12
N GLU A 69 -10.16 -14.07 -15.25
CA GLU A 69 -9.69 -15.39 -15.68
C GLU A 69 -8.23 -15.67 -15.29
N ASP A 70 -7.39 -14.64 -15.32
CA ASP A 70 -5.95 -14.74 -15.03
C ASP A 70 -5.65 -14.75 -13.53
N GLY A 71 -6.62 -14.37 -12.70
CA GLY A 71 -6.50 -14.24 -11.25
C GLY A 71 -5.81 -12.96 -10.77
N GLY A 72 -5.75 -11.92 -11.61
CA GLY A 72 -5.09 -10.64 -11.33
C GLY A 72 -3.62 -10.61 -11.76
N GLU A 73 -2.94 -9.49 -11.51
CA GLU A 73 -1.58 -9.20 -12.03
C GLU A 73 -0.51 -10.27 -11.71
N PHE A 74 -0.65 -10.98 -10.59
CA PHE A 74 0.24 -12.10 -10.19
C PHE A 74 -0.48 -13.44 -10.14
N GLY A 75 -1.66 -13.55 -10.75
CA GLY A 75 -2.54 -14.71 -10.71
C GLY A 75 -2.91 -15.14 -9.30
N HIS A 76 -2.90 -14.22 -8.33
CA HIS A 76 -3.08 -14.59 -6.93
C HIS A 76 -4.40 -15.31 -6.70
N LEU A 77 -5.47 -14.91 -7.39
CA LEU A 77 -6.81 -15.48 -7.22
C LEU A 77 -6.98 -16.86 -7.88
N LEU A 78 -5.98 -17.38 -8.60
CA LEU A 78 -6.03 -18.74 -9.15
C LEU A 78 -6.08 -19.78 -8.02
N ASP A 79 -6.95 -20.78 -8.17
CA ASP A 79 -7.16 -21.84 -7.17
C ASP A 79 -5.85 -22.52 -6.76
N VAL A 80 -4.97 -22.79 -7.74
CA VAL A 80 -3.66 -23.40 -7.50
C VAL A 80 -2.79 -22.58 -6.55
N HIS A 81 -2.79 -21.25 -6.69
CA HIS A 81 -2.05 -20.35 -5.82
C HIS A 81 -2.70 -20.26 -4.44
N GLN A 82 -4.02 -20.17 -4.38
CA GLN A 82 -4.76 -20.13 -3.12
C GLN A 82 -4.54 -21.40 -2.29
N ILE A 83 -4.61 -22.58 -2.93
CA ILE A 83 -4.29 -23.87 -2.29
C ILE A 83 -2.85 -23.89 -1.80
N TYR A 84 -1.90 -23.45 -2.63
CA TYR A 84 -0.48 -23.40 -2.28
C TYR A 84 -0.25 -22.55 -1.02
N PHE A 85 -0.67 -21.29 -1.02
CA PHE A 85 -0.41 -20.38 0.09
C PHE A 85 -1.20 -20.73 1.35
N LYS A 86 -2.41 -21.29 1.22
CA LYS A 86 -3.15 -21.86 2.35
C LYS A 86 -2.38 -23.00 3.01
N ASN A 87 -1.73 -23.86 2.23
CA ASN A 87 -0.90 -24.95 2.75
C ASN A 87 0.42 -24.44 3.34
N LEU A 88 1.07 -23.47 2.70
CA LEU A 88 2.29 -22.83 3.21
C LEU A 88 2.04 -22.19 4.59
N LYS A 89 0.93 -21.47 4.76
CA LYS A 89 0.50 -20.92 6.07
C LYS A 89 0.35 -22.04 7.12
N LYS A 90 -0.26 -23.18 6.78
CA LYS A 90 -0.41 -24.32 7.71
C LYS A 90 0.94 -24.94 8.11
N VAL A 91 1.89 -25.03 7.19
CA VAL A 91 3.23 -25.58 7.46
C VAL A 91 4.02 -24.63 8.36
N ASN A 92 4.04 -23.33 8.06
CA ASN A 92 4.77 -22.34 8.86
C ASN A 92 4.23 -22.23 10.30
N LYS A 93 2.92 -22.43 10.50
CA LYS A 93 2.29 -22.49 11.84
C LYS A 93 2.75 -23.68 12.69
N ARG A 94 3.33 -24.75 12.11
CA ARG A 94 3.77 -25.95 12.86
C ARG A 94 5.09 -25.79 13.63
N ARG A 95 5.67 -24.58 13.72
CA ARG A 95 6.90 -24.35 14.51
C ARG A 95 6.66 -23.61 15.85
N VAL A 96 7.01 -24.34 16.92
CA VAL A 96 7.25 -24.01 18.34
C VAL A 96 6.08 -23.47 19.19
N ARG A 97 5.44 -24.43 19.90
CA ARG A 97 4.67 -24.36 21.17
C ARG A 97 3.51 -23.35 21.28
N ASN A 98 2.29 -23.88 21.09
CA ASN A 98 1.04 -23.62 21.85
C ASN A 98 0.63 -22.18 22.22
N VAL A 99 1.24 -21.14 21.68
CA VAL A 99 0.85 -19.75 21.89
C VAL A 99 0.33 -19.22 20.56
N LYS A 100 -1.00 -19.15 20.43
CA LYS A 100 -1.64 -18.48 19.30
C LYS A 100 -1.63 -16.98 19.57
N SER A 101 -1.12 -16.19 18.62
CA SER A 101 -1.29 -14.73 18.67
C SER A 101 -2.76 -14.36 18.44
N LYS A 102 -3.19 -13.17 18.89
CA LYS A 102 -4.57 -12.68 18.68
C LYS A 102 -4.96 -12.65 17.20
N SER A 103 -4.01 -12.26 16.34
CA SER A 103 -4.18 -12.26 14.88
C SER A 103 -4.31 -13.68 14.30
N GLU A 104 -3.66 -14.69 14.89
CA GLU A 104 -3.86 -16.09 14.49
C GLU A 104 -5.25 -16.61 14.85
N ILE A 105 -5.83 -16.16 15.97
CA ILE A 105 -7.19 -16.55 16.40
C ILE A 105 -8.23 -15.88 15.48
N GLU A 106 -8.08 -14.60 15.15
CA GLU A 106 -9.00 -13.88 14.25
C GLU A 106 -8.95 -14.39 12.80
N GLN A 107 -7.83 -14.99 12.38
CA GLN A 107 -7.66 -15.65 11.08
C GLN A 107 -8.14 -17.12 11.06
N GLU A 108 -8.51 -17.69 12.20
CA GLU A 108 -8.99 -19.09 12.30
C GLU A 108 -10.51 -19.23 12.13
N GLU A 109 -11.27 -18.14 12.26
CA GLU A 109 -12.70 -18.16 11.98
C GLU A 109 -12.94 -18.47 10.50
N PRO A 110 -13.72 -19.52 10.17
CA PRO A 110 -14.07 -19.82 8.80
C PRO A 110 -14.85 -18.63 8.22
N PHE A 111 -14.31 -18.02 7.16
CA PHE A 111 -15.02 -17.00 6.39
C PHE A 111 -15.11 -17.43 4.94
N THR A 112 -16.20 -17.04 4.29
CA THR A 112 -16.38 -17.22 2.85
C THR A 112 -16.02 -15.90 2.18
N PRO A 113 -14.96 -15.85 1.35
CA PRO A 113 -14.58 -14.62 0.67
C PRO A 113 -15.68 -14.20 -0.30
N VAL A 114 -15.98 -12.91 -0.31
CA VAL A 114 -16.79 -12.30 -1.37
C VAL A 114 -16.00 -12.36 -2.67
N SER A 115 -16.64 -12.78 -3.76
CA SER A 115 -16.02 -12.85 -5.07
C SER A 115 -17.04 -12.51 -6.15
N THR A 116 -16.76 -11.45 -6.91
CA THR A 116 -17.52 -11.01 -8.08
C THR A 116 -16.55 -10.62 -9.20
N ASN A 117 -17.07 -10.34 -10.40
CA ASN A 117 -16.24 -9.84 -11.51
C ASN A 117 -15.71 -8.40 -11.27
N TYR A 118 -16.32 -7.65 -10.36
CA TYR A 118 -16.02 -6.24 -10.11
C TYR A 118 -15.16 -6.01 -8.86
N TYR A 119 -15.32 -6.85 -7.84
CA TYR A 119 -14.58 -6.76 -6.59
C TYR A 119 -14.66 -8.09 -5.83
N GLY A 120 -13.73 -8.29 -4.90
CA GLY A 120 -13.74 -9.46 -4.03
C GLY A 120 -12.73 -9.33 -2.90
N GLN A 121 -12.66 -10.37 -2.07
CA GLN A 121 -11.75 -10.48 -0.93
C GLN A 121 -10.58 -11.40 -1.26
N ASP A 122 -9.45 -11.16 -0.59
CA ASP A 122 -8.38 -12.14 -0.46
C ASP A 122 -8.93 -13.40 0.21
N PRO A 123 -8.90 -14.58 -0.44
CA PRO A 123 -9.34 -15.83 0.18
C PRO A 123 -8.54 -16.23 1.42
N LEU A 124 -7.38 -15.58 1.66
CA LEU A 124 -6.50 -15.80 2.80
C LEU A 124 -6.59 -14.71 3.87
N ASP A 125 -7.34 -13.62 3.65
CA ASP A 125 -7.53 -12.52 4.59
C ASP A 125 -8.82 -11.72 4.34
N LYS A 126 -9.79 -11.85 5.24
CA LYS A 126 -11.09 -11.16 5.15
C LYS A 126 -11.02 -9.63 5.09
N ASN A 127 -9.97 -9.00 5.61
CA ASN A 127 -9.87 -7.54 5.66
C ASN A 127 -9.19 -6.95 4.42
N VAL A 128 -8.93 -7.77 3.41
CA VAL A 128 -8.20 -7.38 2.21
C VAL A 128 -9.11 -7.60 1.02
N TRP A 129 -9.23 -6.58 0.20
CA TRP A 129 -10.11 -6.51 -0.94
C TRP A 129 -9.36 -6.07 -2.19
N TYR A 130 -9.90 -6.49 -3.32
CA TYR A 130 -9.55 -5.95 -4.63
C TYR A 130 -10.80 -5.35 -5.28
N VAL A 131 -10.59 -4.35 -6.12
CA VAL A 131 -11.58 -3.82 -7.05
C VAL A 131 -11.01 -3.92 -8.46
N ASN A 132 -11.76 -4.49 -9.38
CA ASN A 132 -11.40 -4.62 -10.79
C ASN A 132 -11.66 -3.30 -11.51
N SER A 133 -10.89 -2.27 -11.17
CA SER A 133 -10.97 -0.91 -11.70
C SER A 133 -9.67 -0.14 -11.44
N ASN A 134 -9.60 1.12 -11.87
CA ASN A 134 -8.49 2.03 -11.56
C ASN A 134 -8.52 2.47 -10.07
N SER A 135 -7.45 3.11 -9.60
CA SER A 135 -7.27 3.43 -8.17
C SER A 135 -8.26 4.47 -7.64
N ASN A 136 -8.65 5.46 -8.47
CA ASN A 136 -9.63 6.48 -8.11
C ASN A 136 -11.02 5.89 -7.90
N THR A 137 -11.50 5.10 -8.86
CA THR A 137 -12.77 4.37 -8.74
C THR A 137 -12.72 3.37 -7.58
N THR A 138 -11.58 2.70 -7.37
CA THR A 138 -11.37 1.79 -6.23
C THR A 138 -11.62 2.49 -4.89
N LEU A 139 -11.00 3.66 -4.66
CA LEU A 139 -11.17 4.40 -3.41
C LEU A 139 -12.59 4.92 -3.24
N GLN A 140 -13.21 5.45 -4.31
CA GLN A 140 -14.61 5.89 -4.26
C GLN A 140 -15.56 4.74 -3.92
N PHE A 141 -15.39 3.60 -4.59
CA PHE A 141 -16.19 2.39 -4.33
C PHE A 141 -15.95 1.85 -2.92
N THR A 142 -14.72 1.95 -2.41
CA THR A 142 -14.40 1.56 -1.04
C THR A 142 -15.21 2.37 -0.03
N LEU A 143 -15.21 3.69 -0.17
CA LEU A 143 -15.90 4.60 0.76
C LEU A 143 -17.42 4.50 0.67
N ASN A 144 -17.95 4.29 -0.53
CA ASN A 144 -19.40 4.32 -0.78
C ASN A 144 -20.07 2.93 -0.66
N ASN A 145 -19.32 1.85 -0.86
CA ASN A 145 -19.87 0.50 -0.95
C ASN A 145 -19.21 -0.45 0.05
N ILE A 146 -17.90 -0.70 -0.06
CA ILE A 146 -17.25 -1.76 0.74
C ILE A 146 -17.34 -1.47 2.24
N ILE A 147 -16.97 -0.26 2.67
CA ILE A 147 -16.98 0.09 4.11
C ILE A 147 -18.42 0.10 4.66
N PRO A 148 -19.40 0.79 4.06
CA PRO A 148 -20.77 0.79 4.58
C PRO A 148 -21.45 -0.58 4.59
N GLU A 149 -21.21 -1.43 3.58
CA GLU A 149 -21.88 -2.72 3.43
C GLU A 149 -21.26 -3.81 4.33
N TYR A 150 -19.93 -3.94 4.32
CA TYR A 150 -19.25 -5.05 4.98
C TYR A 150 -18.66 -4.67 6.35
N TYR A 151 -18.51 -3.38 6.63
CA TYR A 151 -17.93 -2.86 7.86
C TYR A 151 -18.77 -1.72 8.48
N PRO A 152 -20.07 -1.91 8.73
CA PRO A 152 -20.97 -0.82 9.15
C PRO A 152 -20.60 -0.18 10.50
N SER A 153 -19.84 -0.87 11.35
CA SER A 153 -19.33 -0.35 12.63
C SER A 153 -17.93 0.27 12.52
N PHE A 154 -17.32 0.27 11.34
CA PHE A 154 -15.98 0.78 11.10
C PHE A 154 -16.05 2.29 10.84
N ASN A 155 -15.49 3.07 11.77
CA ASN A 155 -15.38 4.51 11.63
C ASN A 155 -13.92 4.85 11.34
N ALA A 156 -13.61 5.17 10.08
CA ALA A 156 -12.24 5.38 9.63
C ALA A 156 -11.63 6.65 10.25
N ASP A 157 -10.46 6.52 10.87
CA ASP A 157 -9.69 7.64 11.44
C ASP A 157 -8.68 8.22 10.44
N LEU A 158 -8.20 7.38 9.52
CA LEU A 158 -7.12 7.68 8.60
C LEU A 158 -7.26 6.89 7.29
N VAL A 159 -7.03 7.56 6.17
CA VAL A 159 -6.79 6.91 4.86
C VAL A 159 -5.30 6.92 4.59
N ILE A 160 -4.74 5.78 4.20
CA ILE A 160 -3.35 5.67 3.74
C ILE A 160 -3.36 5.23 2.29
N ILE A 161 -2.59 5.93 1.44
CA ILE A 161 -2.43 5.61 0.02
C ILE A 161 -0.97 5.19 -0.19
N GLY A 162 -0.76 3.91 -0.47
CA GLY A 162 0.55 3.29 -0.67
C GLY A 162 1.06 2.47 0.53
N PRO A 163 2.37 2.18 0.60
CA PRO A 163 3.42 2.87 -0.13
C PRO A 163 3.46 2.44 -1.60
N ASN A 164 3.34 3.40 -2.50
CA ASN A 164 3.33 3.15 -3.94
C ASN A 164 4.77 3.10 -4.46
N GLU A 165 5.01 2.23 -5.43
CA GLU A 165 6.28 2.16 -6.15
C GLU A 165 6.32 3.19 -7.29
N GLY A 166 7.51 3.73 -7.57
CA GLY A 166 7.71 4.70 -8.63
C GLY A 166 7.17 6.12 -8.37
N LEU A 167 7.39 6.99 -9.36
CA LEU A 167 7.02 8.42 -9.35
C LEU A 167 6.01 8.80 -10.46
N GLU A 168 5.62 7.83 -11.29
CA GLU A 168 4.70 7.98 -12.41
C GLU A 168 3.29 8.37 -11.96
N SER A 169 2.79 7.77 -10.87
CA SER A 169 1.43 8.01 -10.37
C SER A 169 1.31 9.22 -9.43
N GLN A 170 2.30 10.12 -9.36
CA GLN A 170 2.25 11.26 -8.42
C GLN A 170 1.09 12.23 -8.69
N ALA A 171 0.60 12.33 -9.93
CA ALA A 171 -0.59 13.12 -10.23
C ALA A 171 -1.85 12.46 -9.66
N GLU A 172 -2.06 11.17 -9.97
CA GLU A 172 -3.16 10.35 -9.48
C GLU A 172 -3.20 10.29 -7.94
N ILE A 173 -2.04 10.11 -7.29
CA ILE A 173 -1.94 10.10 -5.83
C ILE A 173 -2.44 11.42 -5.21
N LYS A 174 -2.13 12.57 -5.82
CA LYS A 174 -2.64 13.87 -5.33
C LYS A 174 -4.15 13.96 -5.46
N GLU A 175 -4.73 13.37 -6.50
CA GLU A 175 -6.18 13.31 -6.68
C GLU A 175 -6.82 12.42 -5.61
N LEU A 176 -6.26 11.24 -5.33
CA LEU A 176 -6.73 10.36 -4.25
C LEU A 176 -6.65 11.03 -2.87
N VAL A 177 -5.57 11.77 -2.60
CA VAL A 177 -5.43 12.54 -1.36
C VAL A 177 -6.52 13.61 -1.27
N SER A 178 -6.74 14.36 -2.36
CA SER A 178 -7.76 15.40 -2.42
C SER A 178 -9.17 14.83 -2.24
N LEU A 179 -9.48 13.70 -2.88
CA LEU A 179 -10.74 12.98 -2.74
C LEU A 179 -10.99 12.57 -1.28
N SER A 180 -9.98 12.00 -0.62
CA SER A 180 -10.06 11.54 0.76
C SER A 180 -10.27 12.69 1.74
N VAL A 181 -9.52 13.78 1.57
CA VAL A 181 -9.63 14.98 2.40
C VAL A 181 -10.99 15.67 2.20
N ASN A 182 -11.48 15.75 0.97
CA ASN A 182 -12.82 16.28 0.67
C ASN A 182 -13.92 15.39 1.26
N SER A 183 -13.64 14.09 1.43
CA SER A 183 -14.48 13.15 2.16
C SER A 183 -14.28 13.20 3.69
N THR A 184 -13.61 14.24 4.18
CA THR A 184 -13.33 14.54 5.60
C THR A 184 -12.36 13.60 6.31
N PHE A 185 -11.57 12.83 5.56
CA PHE A 185 -10.53 11.95 6.13
C PHE A 185 -9.16 12.60 6.17
N LYS A 186 -8.46 12.46 7.29
CA LYS A 186 -7.00 12.65 7.30
C LYS A 186 -6.39 11.63 6.37
N THR A 187 -5.40 12.06 5.58
CA THR A 187 -4.87 11.21 4.53
C THR A 187 -3.35 11.24 4.48
N LEU A 188 -2.72 10.07 4.47
CA LEU A 188 -1.28 9.92 4.31
C LEU A 188 -0.98 9.14 3.02
N ALA A 189 -0.49 9.82 2.00
CA ALA A 189 0.05 9.18 0.81
C ALA A 189 1.56 9.01 0.96
N VAL A 190 2.06 7.83 0.60
CA VAL A 190 3.48 7.50 0.66
C VAL A 190 3.89 6.88 -0.67
N SER A 191 5.00 7.34 -1.22
CA SER A 191 5.62 6.77 -2.43
C SER A 191 7.11 6.61 -2.26
N THR A 192 7.69 5.66 -2.98
CA THR A 192 9.13 5.46 -3.08
C THR A 192 9.58 5.63 -4.51
N GLN A 193 10.75 6.23 -4.74
CA GLN A 193 11.33 6.30 -6.08
C GLN A 193 11.67 4.91 -6.65
N ASP A 194 11.86 3.93 -5.77
CA ASP A 194 12.05 2.52 -6.12
C ASP A 194 10.81 1.98 -6.86
N ASN A 195 11.04 1.28 -7.98
CA ASN A 195 10.01 0.55 -8.72
C ASN A 195 10.50 -0.87 -9.05
N HIS A 196 9.89 -1.88 -8.44
CA HIS A 196 10.34 -3.26 -8.52
C HIS A 196 9.26 -4.25 -8.99
N GLY A 197 7.97 -3.92 -8.84
CA GLY A 197 6.86 -4.78 -9.27
C GLY A 197 6.88 -6.16 -8.61
N ILE A 198 7.16 -6.22 -7.30
CA ILE A 198 7.34 -7.49 -6.58
C ILE A 198 6.05 -7.93 -5.89
N TYR A 199 5.69 -9.19 -6.09
CA TYR A 199 4.62 -9.87 -5.39
C TYR A 199 4.93 -10.12 -3.90
N TYR A 200 3.98 -9.86 -3.01
CA TYR A 200 4.21 -9.89 -1.56
C TYR A 200 4.56 -11.27 -0.97
N GLN A 201 4.19 -12.39 -1.63
CA GLN A 201 4.54 -13.74 -1.16
C GLN A 201 5.67 -14.39 -1.96
N ASP A 202 6.37 -13.62 -2.80
CA ASP A 202 7.52 -14.13 -3.54
C ASP A 202 8.56 -14.72 -2.57
N GLU A 203 8.78 -16.04 -2.69
CA GLU A 203 9.63 -16.80 -1.79
C GLU A 203 11.10 -16.46 -1.95
N LYS A 204 11.49 -15.96 -3.13
CA LYS A 204 12.86 -15.50 -3.40
C LYS A 204 13.25 -14.37 -2.45
N TYR A 205 12.28 -13.55 -2.03
CA TYR A 205 12.52 -12.39 -1.20
C TYR A 205 12.00 -12.55 0.23
N PHE A 206 10.82 -13.15 0.45
CA PHE A 206 10.12 -13.06 1.74
C PHE A 206 9.89 -14.39 2.46
N ASN A 207 9.78 -15.50 1.74
CA ASN A 207 9.53 -16.84 2.33
C ASN A 207 10.73 -17.79 2.18
N ILE A 208 11.95 -17.27 2.35
CA ILE A 208 13.18 -18.04 2.20
C ILE A 208 13.26 -19.08 3.33
N HIS A 209 13.34 -20.37 2.98
CA HIS A 209 13.44 -21.45 3.96
C HIS A 209 14.70 -21.25 4.83
N PRO A 210 14.63 -21.44 6.17
CA PRO A 210 15.75 -21.13 7.06
C PRO A 210 17.00 -22.01 6.87
N SER A 211 16.91 -23.14 6.16
CA SER A 211 18.10 -23.91 5.75
C SER A 211 18.85 -23.27 4.57
N SER A 212 18.20 -22.38 3.83
CA SER A 212 18.77 -21.62 2.72
C SER A 212 19.30 -20.27 3.25
N HIS A 213 20.49 -20.37 3.84
CA HIS A 213 21.44 -19.29 4.16
C HIS A 213 20.94 -18.10 5.02
N ASP A 214 21.40 -18.09 6.28
CA ASP A 214 21.42 -16.94 7.22
C ASP A 214 21.99 -15.62 6.63
N HIS A 215 22.65 -15.69 5.48
CA HIS A 215 23.20 -14.54 4.77
C HIS A 215 22.18 -13.79 3.92
N LEU A 216 21.13 -14.44 3.40
CA LEU A 216 20.16 -13.79 2.49
C LEU A 216 19.14 -12.92 3.24
N SER A 217 18.67 -13.36 4.42
CA SER A 217 17.67 -12.62 5.20
C SER A 217 18.20 -11.33 5.82
N LYS A 218 19.48 -11.31 6.25
CA LYS A 218 20.13 -10.12 6.82
C LYS A 218 20.60 -9.09 5.78
N HIS A 219 20.68 -9.48 4.51
CA HIS A 219 21.13 -8.63 3.40
C HIS A 219 20.05 -8.39 2.33
N ASN A 220 18.81 -8.86 2.55
CA ASN A 220 17.72 -8.54 1.63
C ASN A 220 17.42 -7.03 1.70
N VAL A 221 17.88 -6.30 0.67
CA VAL A 221 17.71 -4.85 0.54
C VAL A 221 16.22 -4.48 0.53
N PHE A 222 15.36 -5.29 -0.09
CA PHE A 222 13.91 -5.07 -0.09
C PHE A 222 13.33 -5.10 1.32
N THR A 223 13.68 -6.10 2.13
CA THR A 223 13.21 -6.21 3.52
C THR A 223 13.69 -5.03 4.36
N ARG A 224 14.94 -4.59 4.18
CA ARG A 224 15.48 -3.41 4.86
C ARG A 224 14.73 -2.13 4.46
N ASN A 225 14.47 -1.94 3.17
CA ASN A 225 13.75 -0.79 2.64
C ASN A 225 12.31 -0.76 3.18
N ILE A 226 11.61 -1.90 3.14
CA ILE A 226 10.27 -2.07 3.72
C ILE A 226 10.25 -1.71 5.21
N HIS A 227 11.21 -2.22 6.00
CA HIS A 227 11.26 -1.89 7.42
C HIS A 227 11.50 -0.41 7.69
N TYR A 228 12.39 0.22 6.91
CA TYR A 228 12.61 1.65 6.99
C TYR A 228 11.34 2.44 6.67
N LEU A 229 10.70 2.10 5.54
CA LEU A 229 9.47 2.70 5.05
C LEU A 229 8.34 2.58 6.07
N ASN A 230 8.05 1.37 6.55
CA ASN A 230 7.00 1.11 7.53
C ASN A 230 7.22 1.88 8.84
N ARG A 231 8.47 1.94 9.33
CA ARG A 231 8.80 2.74 10.51
C ARG A 231 8.56 4.23 10.27
N LYS A 232 8.83 4.73 9.07
CA LYS A 232 8.53 6.13 8.69
C LYS A 232 7.05 6.41 8.64
N VAL A 233 6.27 5.49 8.08
CA VAL A 233 4.81 5.58 8.08
C VAL A 233 4.26 5.62 9.50
N ASP A 234 4.67 4.69 10.37
CA ASP A 234 4.25 4.66 11.79
C ASP A 234 4.57 5.98 12.53
N GLN A 235 5.77 6.55 12.31
CA GLN A 235 6.14 7.86 12.86
C GLN A 235 5.20 8.97 12.38
N LEU A 236 4.88 9.00 11.09
CA LEU A 236 3.98 10.01 10.52
C LEU A 236 2.54 9.84 11.02
N ILE A 237 2.04 8.61 11.10
CA ILE A 237 0.71 8.31 11.66
C ILE A 237 0.58 8.88 13.07
N LYS A 238 1.58 8.62 13.94
CA LYS A 238 1.59 9.14 15.32
C LYS A 238 1.52 10.67 15.35
N LYS A 239 2.28 11.35 14.49
CA LYS A 239 2.29 12.82 14.41
C LYS A 239 1.00 13.40 13.82
N MET A 240 0.42 12.76 12.82
CA MET A 240 -0.85 13.19 12.22
C MET A 240 -2.06 12.91 13.12
N SER A 241 -1.96 11.92 14.01
CA SER A 241 -3.07 11.56 14.90
C SER A 241 -3.27 12.56 16.04
N THR A 242 -2.26 13.35 16.41
CA THR A 242 -2.35 14.34 17.50
C THR A 242 -3.11 15.61 17.12
N THR A 243 -3.15 15.94 15.83
CA THR A 243 -3.85 17.12 15.32
C THR A 243 -5.35 16.83 15.21
N LYS A 244 -6.21 17.85 15.26
CA LYS A 244 -7.66 17.69 14.99
C LYS A 244 -8.03 18.03 13.56
N GLU A 245 -7.12 18.66 12.83
CA GLU A 245 -7.38 19.16 11.49
C GLU A 245 -7.39 18.02 10.46
N VAL A 246 -8.29 18.14 9.49
CA VAL A 246 -8.33 17.26 8.33
C VAL A 246 -7.40 17.85 7.28
N PHE A 247 -6.37 17.08 6.92
CA PHE A 247 -5.46 17.41 5.83
C PHE A 247 -4.86 16.14 5.24
N GLY A 248 -4.30 16.30 4.05
CA GLY A 248 -3.56 15.28 3.33
C GLY A 248 -2.07 15.55 3.39
N LEU A 249 -1.26 14.51 3.57
CA LEU A 249 0.19 14.54 3.44
C LEU A 249 0.58 13.64 2.28
N ASN A 250 1.22 14.20 1.24
CA ASN A 250 1.88 13.41 0.21
C ASN A 250 3.38 13.36 0.50
N VAL A 251 3.91 12.17 0.77
CA VAL A 251 5.29 11.92 1.17
C VAL A 251 5.98 11.06 0.12
N VAL A 252 7.06 11.58 -0.46
CA VAL A 252 7.87 10.87 -1.46
C VAL A 252 9.25 10.62 -0.87
N ILE A 253 9.59 9.35 -0.73
CA ILE A 253 10.85 8.86 -0.18
C ILE A 253 11.80 8.56 -1.36
N PRO A 254 13.04 9.09 -1.34
CA PRO A 254 14.01 8.80 -2.40
C PRO A 254 14.38 7.31 -2.40
N SER A 255 14.96 6.85 -3.51
CA SER A 255 15.50 5.49 -3.57
C SER A 255 16.58 5.35 -2.49
N ILE A 256 16.52 4.24 -1.75
CA ILE A 256 17.50 3.89 -0.70
C ILE A 256 18.17 2.55 -0.99
N ASN A 257 17.96 2.04 -2.20
CA ASN A 257 18.57 0.81 -2.70
C ASN A 257 20.08 1.03 -2.96
N HIS A 258 20.93 0.15 -2.45
CA HIS A 258 22.38 0.34 -2.51
C HIS A 258 22.96 0.23 -3.93
N ASP A 259 22.26 -0.45 -4.85
CA ASP A 259 22.78 -0.69 -6.20
C ASP A 259 22.49 0.49 -7.15
N ASP A 260 21.39 1.22 -6.93
CA ASP A 260 20.91 2.26 -7.85
C ASP A 260 20.75 3.66 -7.22
N SER A 261 20.85 3.78 -5.89
CA SER A 261 20.63 5.07 -5.21
C SER A 261 21.91 5.83 -4.87
N HIS A 262 21.83 7.16 -4.96
CA HIS A 262 22.81 8.08 -4.36
C HIS A 262 22.54 8.33 -2.86
N CYS A 263 21.44 7.81 -2.31
CA CYS A 263 21.02 8.04 -0.93
C CYS A 263 21.33 6.84 -0.03
N MET A 264 22.45 6.96 0.70
CA MET A 264 22.84 5.97 1.69
C MET A 264 22.21 6.29 3.05
N ILE A 265 21.38 5.40 3.58
CA ILE A 265 20.95 5.49 4.99
C ILE A 265 22.10 4.99 5.87
N ALA A 266 22.78 5.89 6.56
CA ALA A 266 23.69 5.52 7.64
C ALA A 266 22.88 4.99 8.85
N LYS A 267 23.41 4.01 9.60
CA LYS A 267 22.74 3.41 10.79
C LYS A 267 22.25 4.43 11.84
N HIS A 268 22.76 5.66 11.80
CA HIS A 268 22.46 6.73 12.76
C HIS A 268 21.98 8.03 12.11
N HIS A 269 21.71 8.04 10.80
CA HIS A 269 21.21 9.24 10.12
C HIS A 269 19.87 8.93 9.48
N ASP A 270 18.88 9.73 9.85
CA ASP A 270 17.53 9.63 9.35
C ASP A 270 17.33 10.74 8.31
N MET A 271 16.59 10.47 7.23
CA MET A 271 16.41 11.49 6.19
C MET A 271 15.53 12.63 6.69
N SER A 272 15.97 13.86 6.44
CA SER A 272 15.21 15.08 6.73
C SER A 272 14.04 15.22 5.77
N TYR A 273 12.93 15.74 6.28
CA TYR A 273 11.79 16.12 5.47
C TYR A 273 11.99 17.52 4.87
N GLU A 274 11.64 17.69 3.60
CA GLU A 274 11.65 18.98 2.92
C GLU A 274 10.31 19.21 2.21
N GLN A 275 9.72 20.38 2.47
CA GLN A 275 8.46 20.76 1.83
C GLN A 275 8.70 21.11 0.36
N MET A 276 7.93 20.47 -0.53
CA MET A 276 7.88 20.84 -1.94
C MET A 276 7.27 22.23 -2.08
N LYS A 277 8.03 23.18 -2.62
CA LYS A 277 7.51 24.52 -2.92
C LYS A 277 6.66 24.47 -4.19
N PRO A 278 5.42 24.99 -4.18
CA PRO A 278 4.61 25.08 -5.40
C PRO A 278 5.31 25.98 -6.42
N THR A 279 5.49 25.48 -7.64
CA THR A 279 5.96 26.31 -8.76
C THR A 279 4.83 27.24 -9.16
N ALA A 280 5.11 28.54 -9.33
CA ALA A 280 4.12 29.60 -9.59
C ALA A 280 3.16 29.36 -10.79
N VAL A 281 3.45 28.38 -11.64
CA VAL A 281 2.67 28.01 -12.83
C VAL A 281 1.48 27.09 -12.53
N GLN A 282 1.41 26.43 -11.36
CA GLN A 282 0.39 25.42 -11.07
C GLN A 282 -0.97 25.96 -10.56
N LYS A 283 -1.07 27.26 -10.23
CA LYS A 283 -2.29 27.85 -9.67
C LYS A 283 -3.48 27.95 -10.64
N GLU A 284 -3.25 27.86 -11.95
CA GLU A 284 -4.31 28.04 -12.96
C GLU A 284 -4.97 26.73 -13.41
N ALA A 285 -4.35 25.57 -13.17
CA ALA A 285 -4.87 24.27 -13.62
C ALA A 285 -5.84 23.60 -12.62
N GLU A 286 -5.92 24.10 -11.39
CA GLU A 286 -6.71 23.50 -10.30
C GLU A 286 -8.23 23.76 -10.39
N ILE A 287 -8.66 24.68 -11.26
CA ILE A 287 -10.06 25.15 -11.35
C ILE A 287 -10.92 24.28 -12.31
N THR A 288 -10.31 23.54 -13.24
CA THR A 288 -11.05 22.86 -14.33
C THR A 288 -11.43 21.40 -14.01
N VAL A 289 -10.93 20.85 -12.90
CA VAL A 289 -11.05 19.42 -12.57
C VAL A 289 -12.44 19.07 -12.03
N GLN A 290 -13.20 20.04 -11.51
CA GLN A 290 -14.45 19.80 -10.78
C GLN A 290 -15.65 19.38 -11.66
N ASP A 291 -15.61 19.66 -12.97
CA ASP A 291 -16.74 19.41 -13.88
C ASP A 291 -16.73 18.00 -14.51
N HIS A 292 -15.58 17.31 -14.54
CA HIS A 292 -15.50 15.95 -15.11
C HIS A 292 -16.09 14.87 -14.18
N PHE A 293 -16.29 15.21 -12.89
CA PHE A 293 -16.67 14.26 -11.83
C PHE A 293 -18.17 13.92 -11.79
N LYS A 294 -19.04 14.71 -12.41
CA LYS A 294 -20.49 14.44 -12.37
C LYS A 294 -20.94 13.38 -13.39
N GLU A 295 -20.19 13.14 -14.46
CA GLU A 295 -20.57 12.18 -15.51
C GLU A 295 -20.21 10.72 -15.16
N GLN A 296 -19.11 10.47 -14.45
CA GLN A 296 -18.69 9.09 -14.12
C GLN A 296 -19.52 8.45 -13.00
N GLN A 297 -20.06 9.26 -12.08
CA GLN A 297 -20.89 8.80 -10.95
C GLN A 297 -22.24 8.18 -11.38
N GLN A 298 -22.72 8.50 -12.59
CA GLN A 298 -23.98 8.00 -13.12
C GLN A 298 -23.86 6.63 -13.79
N LYS A 299 -22.66 6.23 -14.21
CA LYS A 299 -22.45 5.00 -15.00
C LYS A 299 -22.24 3.74 -14.13
N PHE A 300 -21.77 3.90 -12.89
CA PHE A 300 -21.44 2.78 -12.00
C PHE A 300 -22.59 2.36 -11.06
N ASN A 301 -23.59 3.22 -10.87
CA ASN A 301 -24.71 2.97 -9.92
C ASN A 301 -25.82 2.07 -10.48
N LEU A 302 -25.70 1.54 -11.70
CA LEU A 302 -26.81 0.88 -12.41
C LEU A 302 -26.68 -0.63 -12.63
N GLU A 303 -25.56 -1.28 -12.32
CA GLU A 303 -25.42 -2.72 -12.57
C GLU A 303 -24.67 -3.42 -11.43
N ALA A 304 -25.40 -3.71 -10.35
CA ALA A 304 -24.99 -4.69 -9.34
C ALA A 304 -26.23 -5.42 -8.82
N ARG A 305 -26.88 -6.21 -9.70
CA ARG A 305 -27.86 -7.21 -9.28
C ARG A 305 -28.03 -8.30 -10.34
N SER A 306 -27.89 -9.56 -9.88
CA SER A 306 -28.04 -10.83 -10.60
C SER A 306 -26.79 -11.17 -11.45
N GLU A 307 -26.22 -12.38 -11.49
CA GLU A 307 -26.73 -13.75 -11.32
C GLU A 307 -25.65 -14.68 -10.71
N HIS A 308 -26.08 -15.84 -10.20
CA HIS A 308 -25.25 -17.00 -9.88
C HIS A 308 -25.27 -17.96 -11.06
N ASP A 309 -24.12 -18.51 -11.45
CA ASP A 309 -24.05 -19.86 -11.99
C ASP A 309 -22.67 -20.48 -11.73
N VAL A 310 -22.67 -21.74 -11.29
CA VAL A 310 -21.48 -22.54 -10.99
C VAL A 310 -21.29 -23.51 -12.15
N GLN A 311 -20.15 -23.44 -12.84
CA GLN A 311 -19.73 -24.47 -13.78
C GLN A 311 -18.43 -25.15 -13.34
N GLU A 312 -18.45 -26.46 -13.49
CA GLU A 312 -17.42 -27.44 -13.15
C GLU A 312 -16.34 -27.42 -14.25
N ILE A 313 -15.09 -27.12 -13.90
CA ILE A 313 -13.96 -27.06 -14.86
C ILE A 313 -13.11 -28.31 -14.73
N GLU A 314 -12.94 -29.03 -15.85
CA GLU A 314 -12.05 -30.17 -16.00
C GLU A 314 -10.58 -29.79 -15.76
N GLU A 315 -9.89 -30.61 -14.95
CA GLU A 315 -8.46 -30.52 -14.69
C GLU A 315 -7.63 -30.63 -15.98
N ARG A 316 -6.88 -29.58 -16.31
CA ARG A 316 -5.70 -29.68 -17.20
C ARG A 316 -4.47 -29.25 -16.43
N SER A 317 -3.42 -30.07 -16.48
CA SER A 317 -2.16 -29.78 -15.81
C SER A 317 -1.48 -28.57 -16.44
N THR A 318 -1.32 -27.49 -15.69
CA THR A 318 -0.67 -26.24 -16.12
C THR A 318 0.73 -26.04 -15.51
N PHE A 319 1.45 -27.12 -15.24
CA PHE A 319 2.91 -27.03 -15.11
C PHE A 319 3.53 -27.05 -16.50
N VAL A 320 3.41 -25.92 -17.22
CA VAL A 320 4.39 -25.55 -18.23
C VAL A 320 5.32 -24.55 -17.56
N ASP A 321 6.52 -25.02 -17.23
CA ASP A 321 7.65 -24.17 -16.86
C ASP A 321 8.05 -23.36 -18.11
N GLU A 322 7.42 -22.20 -18.31
CA GLU A 322 7.74 -21.25 -19.38
C GLU A 322 8.56 -20.05 -18.87
N TYR A 323 9.36 -20.24 -17.82
CA TYR A 323 10.42 -19.29 -17.48
C TYR A 323 11.60 -19.45 -18.44
N SER A 324 11.64 -18.70 -19.55
CA SER A 324 12.94 -18.33 -20.15
C SER A 324 12.96 -17.13 -21.10
N ASN A 325 11.90 -16.77 -21.84
CA ASN A 325 12.05 -15.82 -22.96
C ASN A 325 11.25 -14.52 -22.89
N TYR A 326 10.13 -14.47 -22.17
CA TYR A 326 9.32 -13.24 -22.07
C TYR A 326 10.09 -12.10 -21.37
N TYR A 327 10.72 -12.38 -20.22
CA TYR A 327 11.44 -11.35 -19.45
C TYR A 327 12.79 -10.93 -20.04
N LYS A 328 13.44 -11.72 -20.90
CA LYS A 328 14.77 -11.37 -21.45
C LYS A 328 14.72 -10.30 -22.54
N HIS A 329 13.67 -10.30 -23.36
CA HIS A 329 13.52 -9.32 -24.44
C HIS A 329 12.89 -8.02 -23.95
N VAL A 330 11.96 -8.11 -23.01
CA VAL A 330 11.32 -6.96 -22.35
C VAL A 330 12.38 -6.15 -21.60
N LEU A 331 13.18 -6.77 -20.71
CA LEU A 331 14.19 -6.06 -19.91
C LEU A 331 15.31 -5.42 -20.75
N LYS A 332 15.65 -5.96 -21.93
CA LYS A 332 16.66 -5.37 -22.80
C LYS A 332 16.15 -4.10 -23.46
N HIS A 333 14.89 -4.12 -23.92
CA HIS A 333 14.27 -2.96 -24.55
C HIS A 333 14.02 -1.83 -23.55
N TYR A 334 13.62 -2.16 -22.31
CA TYR A 334 13.50 -1.17 -21.23
C TYR A 334 14.84 -0.52 -20.88
N ARG A 335 15.95 -1.27 -20.82
CA ARG A 335 17.28 -0.68 -20.56
C ARG A 335 17.79 0.23 -21.66
N GLU A 336 17.52 -0.10 -22.92
CA GLU A 336 17.89 0.73 -24.06
C GLU A 336 17.04 2.03 -24.08
N LEU A 337 15.74 1.91 -23.78
CA LEU A 337 14.81 3.04 -23.64
C LEU A 337 15.17 3.92 -22.43
N GLU A 338 15.54 3.34 -21.29
CA GLU A 338 16.03 4.06 -20.12
C GLU A 338 17.33 4.80 -20.40
N GLN A 339 18.25 4.22 -21.17
CA GLN A 339 19.50 4.90 -21.55
C GLN A 339 19.28 6.04 -22.54
N GLU A 340 18.32 5.92 -23.45
CA GLU A 340 17.92 7.00 -24.35
C GLU A 340 17.17 8.10 -23.58
N LEU A 341 16.19 7.75 -22.73
CA LEU A 341 15.48 8.67 -21.85
C LEU A 341 16.42 9.36 -20.85
N ALA A 342 17.42 8.66 -20.31
CA ALA A 342 18.42 9.24 -19.40
C ALA A 342 19.36 10.21 -20.14
N LYS A 343 19.75 9.90 -21.39
CA LYS A 343 20.53 10.81 -22.24
C LYS A 343 19.73 12.04 -22.65
N GLU A 344 18.44 11.89 -22.95
CA GLU A 344 17.54 12.99 -23.28
C GLU A 344 17.21 13.85 -22.05
N ALA A 345 17.03 13.22 -20.88
CA ALA A 345 16.79 13.87 -19.59
C ALA A 345 18.01 14.65 -19.08
N LEU A 346 19.24 14.15 -19.33
CA LEU A 346 20.46 14.87 -18.96
C LEU A 346 20.66 16.16 -19.75
N GLN A 347 20.07 16.27 -20.95
CA GLN A 347 20.45 17.31 -21.90
C GLN A 347 19.58 18.57 -21.87
N LYS A 348 18.39 18.61 -21.22
CA LYS A 348 17.48 19.77 -21.43
C LYS A 348 16.44 20.18 -20.38
N ARG A 349 16.44 19.75 -19.11
CA ARG A 349 15.49 20.32 -18.12
C ARG A 349 16.15 20.78 -16.83
N THR A 350 15.83 22.01 -16.43
CA THR A 350 15.85 22.40 -15.02
C THR A 350 15.01 21.38 -14.25
N LEU A 351 15.65 20.66 -13.32
CA LEU A 351 14.97 19.64 -12.51
C LEU A 351 13.77 20.26 -11.79
N GLY A 352 12.65 19.54 -11.77
CA GLY A 352 11.47 19.98 -11.03
C GLY A 352 11.72 20.00 -9.52
N PRO A 353 10.88 20.69 -8.72
CA PRO A 353 11.05 20.80 -7.28
C PRO A 353 11.17 19.45 -6.56
N LEU A 354 10.35 18.46 -6.95
CA LEU A 354 10.40 17.10 -6.40
C LEU A 354 11.78 16.46 -6.62
N GLU A 355 12.26 16.46 -7.86
CA GLU A 355 13.53 15.85 -8.26
C GLU A 355 14.72 16.52 -7.55
N GLN A 356 14.67 17.82 -7.31
CA GLN A 356 15.70 18.54 -6.56
C GLN A 356 15.79 18.09 -5.09
N VAL A 357 14.65 17.88 -4.44
CA VAL A 357 14.56 17.41 -3.05
C VAL A 357 15.11 15.97 -2.95
N LEU A 358 14.66 15.08 -3.83
CA LEU A 358 15.08 13.67 -3.85
C LEU A 358 16.58 13.52 -4.16
N ARG A 359 17.14 14.32 -5.08
CA ARG A 359 18.58 14.35 -5.35
C ARG A 359 19.42 14.78 -4.16
N SER A 360 18.83 15.55 -3.25
CA SER A 360 19.47 15.97 -2.00
C SER A 360 19.29 14.95 -0.87
N CYS A 361 18.72 13.77 -1.15
CA CYS A 361 18.41 12.72 -0.17
C CYS A 361 17.49 13.17 0.96
N HIS A 362 16.57 14.07 0.64
CA HIS A 362 15.50 14.50 1.52
C HIS A 362 14.21 13.77 1.17
N VAL A 363 13.36 13.57 2.17
CA VAL A 363 11.99 13.10 1.98
C VAL A 363 11.15 14.29 1.55
N ALA A 364 10.63 14.26 0.33
CA ALA A 364 9.76 15.31 -0.19
C ALA A 364 8.37 15.21 0.43
N VAL A 365 7.83 16.33 0.88
CA VAL A 365 6.53 16.40 1.52
C VAL A 365 5.68 17.51 0.92
N ASN A 366 4.40 17.24 0.69
CA ASN A 366 3.40 18.23 0.31
C ASN A 366 2.13 18.11 1.18
N VAL A 367 1.55 19.24 1.56
CA VAL A 367 0.26 19.29 2.27
C VAL A 367 -0.85 19.60 1.29
N ILE A 368 -1.97 18.91 1.44
CA ILE A 368 -3.15 19.04 0.58
C ILE A 368 -4.39 19.28 1.46
N GLY A 369 -5.24 20.22 1.04
CA GLY A 369 -6.57 20.45 1.60
C GLY A 369 -6.67 21.39 2.81
N ASN A 370 -5.57 21.76 3.48
CA ASN A 370 -5.57 22.80 4.51
C ASN A 370 -4.24 23.57 4.53
N GLU A 371 -4.29 24.83 4.09
CA GLU A 371 -3.10 25.71 4.02
C GLU A 371 -2.61 26.20 5.39
N ASN A 372 -3.41 26.04 6.45
CA ASN A 372 -3.05 26.51 7.80
C ASN A 372 -2.21 25.50 8.59
N VAL A 373 -2.07 24.26 8.09
CA VAL A 373 -1.25 23.24 8.76
C VAL A 373 0.23 23.61 8.58
N ASP A 374 0.87 24.04 9.68
CA ASP A 374 2.32 24.22 9.67
C ASP A 374 3.01 22.84 9.66
N LEU A 375 3.62 22.51 8.53
CA LEU A 375 4.43 21.30 8.39
C LEU A 375 5.53 21.18 9.43
N ARG A 376 6.03 22.29 9.98
CA ARG A 376 6.99 22.23 11.08
C ARG A 376 6.37 21.61 12.31
N GLU A 377 5.13 21.91 12.65
CA GLU A 377 4.46 21.28 13.79
C GLU A 377 4.22 19.77 13.55
N VAL A 378 3.93 19.39 12.31
CA VAL A 378 3.69 17.99 11.93
C VAL A 378 4.98 17.18 11.80
N LEU A 379 6.09 17.79 11.37
CA LEU A 379 7.35 17.09 11.03
C LEU A 379 8.46 17.31 12.06
N THR A 380 8.50 18.44 12.76
CA THR A 380 9.51 18.75 13.80
C THR A 380 8.98 18.36 15.18
N SER A 381 9.30 17.12 15.57
CA SER A 381 9.36 16.60 16.95
C SER A 381 9.96 15.21 16.92
#